data_AF-A0A0J6FTJ1-F1
#
_entry.id   AF-A0A0J6FTJ1-F1
#
_cell.length_a   1.000
_cell.length_b   1.000
_cell.length_c   1.000
_cell.angle_alpha   90.00
_cell.angle_beta   90.00
_cell.angle_gamma   90.00
#
_symmetry.space_group_name_H-M   'P 1'
#
loop_
_entity.id
_entity.type
_entity.pdbx_description
1 polymer ?
#
loop_
_entity_poly.entity_id
_entity_poly.type
_entity_poly.pdbx_seq_one_letter_code
_entity_poly.pdbx_strand_id
1 'polypeptide(L)'
;MNEVVWLPEEDRYMAKLIYKEGFLMATVVTFVHGKVRIIQATCNPSETYPTLTLTLRAIYKLGEDNYDKEVAFDVLKWILSPPEPAKQLSLRAKK
;
A
#
# COMPACT_ATOMS: atom_id res chain seq x y z
N MET A 1 5.64 -9.52 -0.21
CA MET A 1 5.29 -9.29 1.20
C MET A 1 6.50 -8.67 1.87
N ASN A 2 6.34 -7.52 2.53
CA ASN A 2 7.44 -6.87 3.26
C ASN A 2 7.84 -7.77 4.44
N GLU A 3 9.14 -8.04 4.62
CA GLU A 3 9.59 -8.80 5.78
C GLU A 3 9.77 -7.86 6.96
N VAL A 4 9.25 -8.25 8.12
CA VAL A 4 9.50 -7.55 9.37
C VAL A 4 10.62 -8.30 10.07
N VAL A 5 11.80 -7.69 10.15
CA VAL A 5 12.99 -8.29 10.75
C VAL A 5 13.13 -7.73 12.16
N TRP A 6 13.23 -8.63 13.14
CA TRP A 6 13.57 -8.26 14.51
C TRP A 6 15.06 -7.92 14.59
N LEU A 7 15.41 -6.71 15.06
CA LEU A 7 16.79 -6.31 15.35
C LEU A 7 17.00 -6.33 16.86
N PRO A 8 17.57 -7.41 17.43
CA PRO A 8 17.75 -7.53 18.88
C PRO A 8 18.74 -6.50 19.45
N GLU A 9 19.65 -5.97 18.63
CA GLU A 9 20.62 -4.94 19.02
C GLU A 9 19.97 -3.56 19.23
N GLU A 10 18.85 -3.32 18.57
CA GLU A 10 18.11 -2.04 18.61
C GLU A 10 16.74 -2.18 19.30
N ASP A 11 16.45 -3.37 19.85
CA ASP A 11 15.18 -3.76 20.48
C ASP A 11 13.94 -3.31 19.69
N ARG A 12 13.99 -3.43 18.35
CA ARG A 12 12.90 -2.98 17.48
C ARG A 12 12.70 -3.88 16.27
N TYR A 13 11.44 -3.90 15.81
CA TYR A 13 11.08 -4.46 14.52
C TYR A 13 11.38 -3.44 13.42
N MET A 14 12.20 -3.84 12.45
CA MET A 14 12.48 -3.05 11.25
C MET A 14 11.79 -3.68 10.05
N ALA A 15 11.01 -2.87 9.33
CA ALA A 15 10.45 -3.28 8.05
C ALA A 15 11.58 -3.34 7.01
N LYS A 16 11.96 -4.55 6.62
CA LYS A 16 12.83 -4.80 5.48
C LYS A 16 11.96 -4.87 4.23
N LEU A 17 12.02 -3.81 3.44
CA LEU A 17 11.37 -3.77 2.13
C LEU A 17 12.06 -4.79 1.22
N ILE A 18 11.44 -5.97 1.06
CA ILE A 18 11.94 -6.98 0.15
C ILE A 18 11.43 -6.69 -1.25
N TYR A 19 12.42 -6.35 -2.07
CA TYR A 19 12.28 -6.12 -3.48
C TYR A 19 11.97 -7.44 -4.21
N LYS A 20 10.69 -7.73 -4.45
CA LYS A 20 10.30 -8.74 -5.43
C LYS A 20 9.91 -8.02 -6.72
N GLU A 21 10.57 -8.39 -7.82
CA GLU A 21 10.16 -8.07 -9.20
C GLU A 21 10.31 -6.61 -9.67
N GLY A 22 11.16 -5.79 -9.04
CA GLY A 22 11.53 -4.50 -9.64
C GLY A 22 10.61 -3.31 -9.31
N PHE A 23 9.48 -3.53 -8.64
CA PHE A 23 8.49 -2.48 -8.33
C PHE A 23 8.34 -2.27 -6.81
N LEU A 24 8.52 -1.02 -6.35
CA LEU A 24 8.11 -0.59 -5.02
C LEU A 24 6.62 -0.32 -5.05
N MET A 25 5.91 -0.89 -4.09
CA MET A 25 4.53 -0.52 -3.81
C MET A 25 4.34 -0.32 -2.31
N ALA A 26 3.73 0.79 -1.93
CA ALA A 26 3.32 1.08 -0.56
C ALA A 26 1.84 1.46 -0.55
N THR A 27 1.08 0.94 0.41
CA THR A 27 -0.29 1.40 0.67
C THR A 27 -0.25 2.32 1.88
N VAL A 28 -0.75 3.53 1.71
CA VAL A 28 -0.83 4.57 2.74
C VAL A 28 -2.29 4.78 3.09
N VAL A 29 -2.62 4.61 4.36
CA VAL A 29 -3.95 4.84 4.91
C VAL A 29 -3.90 6.06 5.80
N THR A 30 -4.59 7.13 5.41
CA THR A 30 -4.60 8.39 6.17
C THR A 30 -5.95 8.63 6.82
N PHE A 31 -5.96 9.01 8.09
CA PHE A 31 -7.14 9.37 8.86
C PHE A 31 -7.19 10.90 9.03
N VAL A 32 -8.20 11.55 8.47
CA VAL A 32 -8.36 13.02 8.54
C VAL A 32 -9.81 13.35 8.83
N HIS A 33 -10.10 13.91 10.02
CA HIS A 33 -11.42 14.45 10.41
C HIS A 33 -12.61 13.56 10.02
N GLY A 34 -12.64 12.31 10.51
CA GLY A 34 -13.72 11.37 10.21
C GLY A 34 -13.75 10.90 8.75
N LYS A 35 -12.64 11.02 8.01
CA LYS A 35 -12.46 10.43 6.69
C LYS A 35 -11.20 9.59 6.65
N VAL A 36 -11.26 8.49 5.92
CA VAL A 36 -10.11 7.63 5.65
C VAL A 36 -9.82 7.68 4.16
N ARG A 37 -8.57 7.89 3.78
CA ARG A 37 -8.13 7.82 2.37
C ARG A 37 -7.13 6.70 2.23
N ILE A 38 -7.32 5.90 1.19
CA ILE A 38 -6.40 4.83 0.81
C ILE A 38 -5.66 5.28 -0.44
N ILE A 39 -4.35 5.41 -0.33
CA ILE A 39 -3.46 5.79 -1.43
C ILE A 39 -2.50 4.64 -1.67
N GLN A 40 -2.35 4.21 -2.91
CA GLN A 40 -1.27 3.31 -3.30
C GLN A 40 -0.19 4.11 -4.03
N ALA A 41 1.00 4.06 -3.47
CA ALA A 41 2.20 4.63 -4.07
C ALA A 41 2.96 3.51 -4.78
N THR A 42 3.35 3.75 -6.03
CA THR A 42 4.19 2.84 -6.79
C THR A 42 5.40 3.55 -7.37
N CYS A 43 6.53 2.85 -7.46
CA CYS A 43 7.77 3.36 -8.01
C CYS A 43 8.60 2.22 -8.62
N ASN A 44 9.14 2.45 -9.81
CA ASN A 44 10.08 1.54 -10.46
C ASN A 44 11.51 2.12 -10.41
N PRO A 45 12.33 1.79 -9.41
CA PRO A 45 13.69 2.29 -9.27
C PRO A 45 14.66 1.72 -10.29
N SER A 46 14.24 0.74 -11.11
CA SER A 46 15.06 0.29 -12.24
C SER A 46 15.01 1.25 -13.44
N GLU A 47 14.10 2.23 -13.45
CA GLU A 47 14.07 3.30 -14.45
C GLU A 47 15.17 4.34 -14.20
N THR A 48 15.72 4.90 -15.28
CA THR A 48 16.75 5.97 -15.20
C THR A 48 16.24 7.22 -14.46
N TYR A 49 14.93 7.51 -14.58
CA TYR A 49 14.25 8.58 -13.86
C TYR A 49 13.00 7.99 -13.19
N PRO A 50 13.13 7.45 -11.97
CA PRO A 50 12.04 6.74 -11.33
C PRO A 50 10.87 7.68 -11.04
N THR A 51 9.69 7.31 -11.55
CA THR A 51 8.47 8.10 -11.32
C THR A 51 7.69 7.54 -10.14
N LEU A 52 7.43 8.38 -9.13
CA LEU A 52 6.52 8.05 -8.04
C LEU A 52 5.08 8.29 -8.49
N THR A 53 4.32 7.21 -8.68
CA THR A 53 2.89 7.29 -9.02
C THR A 53 2.06 7.13 -7.75
N LEU A 54 1.19 8.10 -7.47
CA LEU A 54 0.25 8.06 -6.35
C LEU A 54 -1.17 7.86 -6.88
N THR A 55 -1.78 6.71 -6.56
CA THR A 55 -3.14 6.36 -6.97
C THR A 55 -4.07 6.38 -5.76
N LEU A 56 -5.08 7.25 -5.78
CA LEU A 56 -6.16 7.21 -4.80
C LEU A 56 -7.05 5.99 -5.09
N ARG A 57 -7.20 5.10 -4.11
CA ARG A 57 -7.98 3.85 -4.26
C ARG A 57 -9.37 3.95 -3.64
N ALA A 58 -9.47 4.60 -2.49
CA ALA A 58 -10.74 4.77 -1.81
C ALA A 58 -10.74 6.00 -0.89
N ILE A 59 -11.95 6.55 -0.68
CA ILE A 59 -12.23 7.52 0.37
C ILE A 59 -13.44 7.02 1.14
N TYR A 60 -13.26 6.79 2.43
CA TYR A 60 -14.32 6.40 3.35
C TYR A 60 -14.67 7.56 4.27
N LYS A 61 -15.93 7.63 4.69
CA LYS A 61 -16.38 8.48 5.80
C LYS A 61 -16.53 7.57 7.02
N LEU A 62 -15.82 7.91 8.08
CA LEU A 62 -15.77 7.24 9.38
C LEU A 62 -15.98 8.31 10.47
N GLY A 63 -17.06 9.07 10.34
CA GLY A 63 -17.52 10.01 11.36
C GLY A 63 -18.38 9.30 12.39
N GLU A 64 -18.45 9.85 13.61
CA GLU A 64 -19.22 9.29 14.72
C GLU A 64 -20.71 9.12 14.34
N ASP A 65 -21.29 10.14 13.69
CA ASP A 65 -22.69 10.14 13.23
C ASP A 65 -22.98 9.16 12.08
N ASN A 66 -21.94 8.64 11.41
CA ASN A 66 -22.05 7.83 10.19
C ASN A 66 -21.14 6.61 10.25
N TYR A 67 -20.90 6.07 11.45
CA TYR A 67 -20.04 4.91 11.62
C TYR A 67 -20.69 3.66 10.99
N ASP A 68 -20.00 3.09 10.01
CA ASP A 68 -20.38 1.85 9.36
C ASP A 68 -19.33 0.78 9.65
N LYS A 69 -19.77 -0.33 10.26
CA LYS A 69 -18.92 -1.47 10.63
C LYS A 69 -18.28 -2.13 9.41
N GLU A 70 -18.99 -2.19 8.29
CA GLU A 70 -18.47 -2.79 7.06
C GLU A 70 -17.37 -1.94 6.46
N VAL A 71 -17.55 -0.61 6.50
CA VAL A 71 -16.52 0.36 6.09
C VAL A 71 -15.28 0.25 6.98
N ALA A 72 -15.45 0.13 8.29
CA ALA A 72 -14.34 -0.06 9.22
C ALA A 72 -13.57 -1.37 8.92
N PHE A 73 -14.29 -2.46 8.63
CA PHE A 73 -13.70 -3.74 8.28
C PHE A 73 -12.93 -3.67 6.95
N ASP A 74 -13.45 -2.98 5.94
CA ASP A 74 -12.76 -2.78 4.67
C ASP A 74 -11.49 -1.93 4.83
N VAL A 75 -11.51 -0.87 5.65
CA VAL A 75 -10.31 -0.11 6.00
C VAL A 75 -9.27 -1.00 6.67
N LEU A 76 -9.69 -1.89 7.59
CA LEU A 76 -8.79 -2.86 8.22
C LEU A 76 -8.17 -3.83 7.21
N LYS A 77 -8.92 -4.29 6.20
CA LYS A 77 -8.36 -5.12 5.12
C LYS A 77 -7.23 -4.39 4.38
N TRP A 78 -7.40 -3.10 4.08
CA TRP A 78 -6.34 -2.31 3.42
C TRP A 78 -5.07 -2.19 4.25
N ILE A 79 -5.16 -2.19 5.58
CA ILE A 79 -4.01 -2.10 6.49
C ILE A 79 -3.36 -3.47 6.68
N LEU A 80 -4.15 -4.49 6.98
CA LEU A 80 -3.67 -5.83 7.36
C LEU A 80 -3.33 -6.70 6.16
N SER A 81 -3.97 -6.47 5.03
CA SER A 81 -3.85 -7.30 3.81
C SER A 81 -3.98 -6.41 2.57
N PRO A 82 -3.06 -5.44 2.37
CA PRO A 82 -3.08 -4.60 1.19
C PRO A 82 -3.00 -5.47 -0.07
N PRO A 83 -3.78 -5.16 -1.11
CA PRO A 83 -3.82 -5.97 -2.32
C PRO A 83 -2.44 -6.03 -2.97
N GLU A 84 -2.08 -7.20 -3.48
CA GLU A 84 -0.85 -7.41 -4.24
C GLU A 84 -0.79 -6.50 -5.49
N PRO A 85 0.41 -6.15 -5.96
CA PRO A 85 0.53 -5.36 -7.18
C PRO A 85 -0.17 -6.11 -8.31
N ALA A 86 -0.93 -5.39 -9.13
CA ALA A 86 -1.39 -5.94 -10.40
C ALA A 86 -0.14 -6.36 -11.17
N LYS A 87 0.07 -7.67 -11.35
CA LYS A 87 1.12 -8.19 -12.22
C LYS A 87 0.91 -7.49 -13.56
N GLN A 88 1.89 -6.69 -13.97
CA GLN A 88 1.86 -6.03 -15.27
C GLN A 88 1.64 -7.15 -16.28
N LEU A 89 0.44 -7.20 -16.87
CA LEU A 89 0.19 -8.09 -18.00
C LEU A 89 1.22 -7.68 -19.03
N SER A 90 2.24 -8.52 -19.21
CA SER A 90 3.21 -8.35 -20.27
C SER A 90 2.40 -8.25 -21.55
N LEU A 91 2.37 -7.04 -22.13
CA LEU A 91 1.86 -6.85 -23.48
C LEU A 91 2.76 -7.68 -24.37
N ARG A 92 2.35 -8.93 -24.59
CA ARG A 92 2.95 -9.85 -25.54
C ARG A 92 2.80 -9.15 -26.89
N ALA A 93 3.86 -8.44 -27.29
CA ALA A 93 3.98 -7.92 -28.64
C ALA A 93 3.79 -9.11 -29.58
N LYS A 94 2.61 -9.18 -30.21
CA LYS A 94 2.37 -10.13 -31.28
C LYS A 94 3.26 -9.68 -32.43
N LYS A 95 4.27 -10.49 -32.72
CA LYS A 95 5.06 -10.43 -33.94
C LYS A 95 4.29 -11.13 -35.05
#